data_AF-A0A2S6U0V0-F1
#
_entry.id   AF-A0A2S6U0V0-F1
#
_cell.length_a   1.000
_cell.length_b   1.000
_cell.length_c   1.000
_cell.angle_alpha   90.00
_cell.angle_beta   90.00
_cell.angle_gamma   90.00
#
_symmetry.space_group_name_H-M   'P 1'
#
loop_
_entity.id
_entity.type
_entity.pdbx_description
1 polymer ?
#
loop_
_entity_poly.entity_id
_entity_poly.type
_entity_poly.pdbx_seq_one_letter_code
_entity_poly.pdbx_strand_id
1 'polypeptide(L)'
;IRGLGHPLVAFSQAMREKERALKAFLFTHMYRHDSVVAQTDRGRIVVKELFEIFIADPHCLPAEWRAGAQTTDCVANARVIADYIAGMTDPYALREHQRLTGNIVAAP
;
A
#
# COMPACT_ATOMS: atom_id res chain seq x y z
N ILE A 1 14.66 -16.81 17.92
CA ILE A 1 13.44 -15.97 17.87
C ILE A 1 12.87 -15.86 16.46
N ARG A 2 13.62 -15.38 15.44
CA ARG A 2 13.09 -15.20 14.06
C ARG A 2 12.63 -16.48 13.32
N GLY A 3 13.03 -17.67 13.79
CA GLY A 3 12.65 -18.97 13.20
C GLY A 3 11.68 -19.80 14.04
N LEU A 4 10.94 -19.18 14.98
CA LEU A 4 9.92 -19.90 15.75
C LEU A 4 8.71 -20.21 14.86
N GLY A 5 8.25 -21.47 14.86
CA GLY A 5 7.06 -21.91 14.12
C GLY A 5 5.72 -21.46 14.72
N HIS A 6 5.76 -20.65 15.78
CA HIS A 6 4.59 -20.10 16.45
C HIS A 6 4.85 -18.67 16.96
N PRO A 7 3.79 -17.86 17.15
CA PRO A 7 3.93 -16.53 17.74
C PRO A 7 4.51 -16.60 19.16
N LEU A 8 5.38 -15.65 19.51
CA LEU A 8 5.92 -15.50 20.87
C LEU A 8 4.92 -14.80 21.80
N VAL A 9 4.14 -13.86 21.25
CA VAL A 9 3.05 -13.17 21.95
C VAL A 9 1.74 -13.59 21.28
N ALA A 10 0.84 -14.16 22.07
CA ALA A 10 -0.48 -14.58 21.62
C ALA A 10 -1.51 -14.37 22.72
N PHE A 11 -2.73 -14.05 22.32
CA PHE A 11 -3.87 -14.06 23.23
C PHE A 11 -4.12 -15.47 23.77
N SER A 12 -4.65 -15.56 25.00
CA SER A 12 -5.20 -16.82 25.50
C SER A 12 -6.35 -17.31 24.61
N GLN A 13 -6.69 -18.59 24.67
CA GLN A 13 -7.76 -19.16 23.85
C GLN A 13 -9.09 -18.39 23.99
N ALA A 14 -9.50 -18.11 25.23
CA ALA A 14 -10.72 -17.35 25.51
C ALA A 14 -10.69 -15.93 24.92
N MET A 15 -9.52 -15.28 24.93
CA MET A 15 -9.39 -13.94 24.34
C MET A 15 -9.41 -13.98 22.81
N ARG A 16 -8.82 -15.00 22.17
CA ARG A 16 -8.92 -15.19 20.72
C ARG A 16 -10.35 -15.38 20.23
N GLU A 17 -11.19 -16.06 21.00
CA GLU A 17 -12.61 -16.22 20.68
C GLU A 17 -13.35 -14.87 20.68
N LYS A 18 -13.09 -14.03 21.70
CA LYS A 18 -13.64 -12.68 21.78
C LYS A 18 -13.13 -11.77 20.65
N GLU A 19 -11.83 -11.80 20.38
CA GLU A 19 -11.20 -11.06 19.29
C GLU A 19 -11.81 -11.45 17.93
N ARG A 20 -12.02 -12.75 17.68
CA ARG A 20 -12.63 -13.24 16.44
C ARG A 20 -14.06 -12.72 16.28
N ALA A 21 -14.87 -12.77 17.34
CA ALA A 21 -16.23 -12.25 17.31
C ALA A 21 -16.24 -10.74 17.03
N LEU A 22 -15.35 -9.97 17.68
CA LEU A 22 -15.21 -8.53 17.44
C LEU A 22 -14.79 -8.22 16.00
N LYS A 23 -13.77 -8.93 15.47
CA LYS A 23 -13.33 -8.77 14.08
C LYS A 23 -14.45 -9.07 13.09
N ALA A 24 -15.23 -10.13 13.31
CA ALA A 24 -16.36 -10.47 12.44
C ALA A 24 -17.45 -9.38 12.45
N PHE A 25 -17.77 -8.85 13.63
CA PHE A 25 -18.69 -7.72 13.77
C PHE A 25 -18.19 -6.48 13.02
N LEU A 26 -16.95 -6.05 13.27
CA LEU A 26 -16.35 -4.87 12.60
C LEU A 26 -16.23 -5.06 11.09
N PHE A 27 -15.90 -6.26 10.63
CA PHE A 27 -15.80 -6.55 9.20
C PHE A 27 -17.15 -6.42 8.50
N THR A 28 -18.22 -6.87 9.15
CA THR A 28 -19.58 -6.80 8.60
C THR A 28 -20.12 -5.38 8.61
N HIS A 29 -19.89 -4.63 9.69
CA HIS A 29 -20.57 -3.36 9.92
C HIS A 29 -19.74 -2.10 9.66
N MET A 30 -18.41 -2.22 9.56
CA MET A 30 -17.51 -1.05 9.41
C MET A 30 -16.69 -1.13 8.13
N TYR A 31 -15.93 -2.20 7.92
CA TYR A 31 -14.98 -2.29 6.80
C TYR A 31 -15.65 -2.43 5.41
N ARG A 32 -16.91 -2.87 5.37
CA ARG A 32 -17.71 -2.98 4.13
C ARG A 32 -18.58 -1.77 3.86
N HIS A 33 -18.47 -0.72 4.65
CA HIS A 33 -19.19 0.52 4.40
C HIS A 33 -18.68 1.17 3.11
N ASP A 34 -19.59 1.70 2.28
CA ASP A 34 -19.27 2.21 0.94
C ASP A 34 -18.14 3.24 0.95
N SER A 35 -18.09 4.12 1.96
CA SER A 35 -17.00 5.10 2.11
C SER A 35 -15.62 4.48 2.32
N VAL A 36 -15.54 3.33 3.00
CA VAL A 36 -14.27 2.62 3.25
C VAL A 36 -13.82 1.88 1.98
N VAL A 37 -14.77 1.26 1.29
CA VAL A 37 -14.52 0.57 0.02
C VAL A 37 -14.05 1.57 -1.03
N ALA A 38 -14.75 2.70 -1.18
CA ALA A 38 -14.41 3.75 -2.14
C ALA A 38 -13.00 4.32 -1.90
N GLN A 39 -12.61 4.52 -0.63
CA GLN A 39 -11.25 4.96 -0.30
C GLN A 39 -10.19 3.88 -0.62
N THR A 40 -10.53 2.61 -0.41
CA THR A 40 -9.63 1.48 -0.73
C THR A 40 -9.43 1.35 -2.24
N ASP A 41 -10.50 1.46 -3.02
CA ASP A 41 -10.47 1.39 -4.48
C ASP A 41 -9.68 2.57 -5.07
N ARG A 42 -9.90 3.78 -4.54
CA ARG A 42 -9.11 4.96 -4.89
C ARG A 42 -7.63 4.75 -4.62
N GLY A 43 -7.27 4.24 -3.45
CA GLY A 43 -5.88 3.92 -3.10
C GLY A 43 -5.27 2.89 -4.05
N ARG A 44 -6.01 1.84 -4.40
CA ARG A 44 -5.56 0.80 -5.35
C ARG A 44 -5.22 1.38 -6.73
N ILE A 45 -6.05 2.28 -7.26
CA ILE A 45 -5.82 2.94 -8.55
C ILE A 45 -4.53 3.77 -8.49
N VAL A 46 -4.42 4.63 -7.48
CA VAL A 46 -3.27 5.53 -7.29
C VAL A 46 -1.96 4.76 -7.18
N VAL A 47 -1.91 3.74 -6.32
CA VAL A 47 -0.69 2.91 -6.13
C VAL A 47 -0.30 2.19 -7.41
N LYS A 48 -1.28 1.63 -8.13
CA LYS A 48 -1.04 0.93 -9.40
C LYS A 48 -0.44 1.87 -10.44
N GLU A 49 -1.09 3.01 -10.67
CA GLU A 49 -0.66 3.95 -11.71
C GLU A 49 0.69 4.59 -11.38
N LEU A 50 0.95 4.94 -10.12
CA LEU A 50 2.28 5.40 -9.69
C LEU A 50 3.36 4.35 -9.98
N PHE A 51 3.09 3.08 -9.66
CA PHE A 51 4.04 2.01 -9.94
C PHE A 51 4.30 1.86 -11.44
N GLU A 52 3.24 1.88 -12.26
CA GLU A 52 3.34 1.82 -13.73
C GLU A 52 4.11 3.00 -14.32
N ILE A 53 3.94 4.21 -13.78
CA ILE A 53 4.68 5.40 -14.21
C ILE A 53 6.17 5.25 -13.88
N PHE A 54 6.51 4.90 -12.62
CA PHE A 54 7.91 4.82 -12.21
C PHE A 54 8.68 3.66 -12.84
N ILE A 55 8.01 2.55 -13.16
CA ILE A 55 8.66 1.43 -13.86
C ILE A 55 8.91 1.76 -15.34
N ALA A 56 7.99 2.52 -15.97
CA ALA A 56 8.12 2.96 -17.35
C ALA A 56 9.16 4.08 -17.51
N ASP A 57 9.19 5.02 -16.55
CA ASP A 57 10.14 6.11 -16.51
C ASP A 57 10.69 6.36 -15.09
N PRO A 58 11.84 5.75 -14.75
CA PRO A 58 12.53 6.00 -13.48
C PRO A 58 12.96 7.46 -13.29
N HIS A 59 12.97 8.31 -14.32
CA HIS A 59 13.27 9.74 -14.15
C HIS A 59 12.14 10.49 -13.42
N CYS A 60 10.93 9.94 -13.38
CA CYS A 60 9.84 10.47 -12.57
C CYS A 60 10.08 10.31 -11.06
N LEU A 61 10.98 9.40 -10.63
CA LEU A 61 11.36 9.25 -9.23
C LEU A 61 12.23 10.44 -8.75
N PRO A 62 12.16 10.77 -7.44
CA PRO A 62 13.14 11.64 -6.80
C PRO A 62 14.57 11.15 -7.02
N ALA A 63 15.53 12.09 -7.05
CA ALA A 63 16.91 11.82 -7.41
C ALA A 63 17.57 10.77 -6.50
N GLU A 64 17.22 10.79 -5.21
CA GLU A 64 17.72 9.88 -4.19
C GLU A 64 17.26 8.42 -4.37
N TRP A 65 16.12 8.19 -5.05
CA TRP A 65 15.58 6.85 -5.33
C TRP A 65 15.96 6.34 -6.72
N ARG A 66 16.20 7.25 -7.67
CA ARG A 66 16.44 6.93 -9.08
C ARG A 66 17.62 5.98 -9.29
N ALA A 67 18.74 6.19 -8.60
CA ALA A 67 19.94 5.36 -8.77
C ALA A 67 19.69 3.89 -8.43
N GLY A 68 18.83 3.61 -7.46
CA GLY A 68 18.44 2.24 -7.08
C GLY A 68 17.43 1.59 -8.03
N ALA A 69 16.74 2.38 -8.85
CA ALA A 69 15.70 1.92 -9.76
C ALA A 69 16.16 1.82 -11.23
N GLN A 70 17.46 1.98 -11.50
CA GLN A 70 18.06 1.95 -12.83
C GLN A 70 19.15 0.86 -12.96
N THR A 71 18.96 -0.26 -12.27
CA THR A 71 19.85 -1.42 -12.37
C THR A 71 19.49 -2.29 -13.58
N THR A 72 20.34 -3.25 -13.92
CA THR A 72 20.05 -4.27 -14.94
C THR A 72 19.03 -5.32 -14.48
N ASP A 73 18.71 -5.36 -13.18
CA ASP A 73 17.75 -6.31 -12.60
C ASP A 73 16.38 -5.65 -12.46
N CYS A 74 15.41 -6.13 -13.25
CA CYS A 74 14.05 -5.61 -13.24
C CYS A 74 13.33 -5.85 -11.91
N VAL A 75 13.64 -6.92 -11.19
CA VAL A 75 13.03 -7.23 -9.89
C VAL A 75 13.58 -6.31 -8.81
N ALA A 76 14.89 -6.03 -8.85
CA ALA A 76 15.51 -5.05 -7.97
C ALA A 76 14.92 -3.65 -8.18
N ASN A 77 14.75 -3.21 -9.43
CA ASN A 77 14.16 -1.91 -9.75
C ASN A 77 12.71 -1.81 -9.25
N ALA A 78 11.90 -2.84 -9.50
CA ALA A 78 10.53 -2.92 -9.01
C ALA A 78 10.45 -2.86 -7.47
N ARG A 79 11.42 -3.46 -6.77
CA ARG A 79 11.50 -3.39 -5.30
C ARG A 79 11.75 -1.97 -4.81
N VAL A 80 12.72 -1.26 -5.40
CA VAL A 80 13.02 0.13 -5.03
C VAL A 80 11.81 1.04 -5.23
N ILE A 81 11.10 0.88 -6.35
CA ILE A 81 9.85 1.62 -6.62
C ILE A 81 8.77 1.29 -5.59
N ALA A 82 8.58 0.00 -5.27
CA ALA A 82 7.60 -0.41 -4.27
C ALA A 82 7.92 0.16 -2.88
N ASP A 83 9.20 0.19 -2.49
CA ASP A 83 9.65 0.75 -1.22
C ASP A 83 9.44 2.27 -1.16
N TYR A 84 9.67 2.97 -2.28
CA TYR A 84 9.38 4.40 -2.38
C TYR A 84 7.88 4.68 -2.21
N ILE A 85 7.01 3.94 -2.92
CA ILE A 85 5.56 4.08 -2.82
C ILE A 85 5.06 3.75 -1.41
N ALA A 86 5.59 2.69 -0.79
CA ALA A 86 5.23 2.29 0.58
C ALA A 86 5.66 3.34 1.63
N GLY A 87 6.67 4.16 1.33
CA GLY A 87 7.09 5.29 2.17
C GLY A 87 6.19 6.52 2.08
N MET A 88 5.22 6.55 1.16
CA MET A 88 4.31 7.68 0.98
C MET A 88 3.18 7.68 2.02
N THR A 89 2.74 8.88 2.39
CA THR A 89 1.45 9.06 3.08
C THR A 89 0.32 9.23 2.06
N ASP A 90 -0.91 8.91 2.42
CA ASP A 90 -2.07 9.05 1.50
C ASP A 90 -2.16 10.43 0.83
N PRO A 91 -2.02 11.57 1.56
CA PRO A 91 -2.08 12.89 0.92
C PRO A 91 -0.91 13.13 -0.03
N TYR A 92 0.26 12.56 0.25
CA TYR A 92 1.41 12.67 -0.64
C TYR A 92 1.20 11.85 -1.91
N ALA A 93 0.79 10.59 -1.80
CA ALA A 93 0.53 9.71 -2.94
C ALA A 93 -0.52 10.31 -3.89
N LEU A 94 -1.60 10.88 -3.35
CA LEU A 94 -2.63 11.54 -4.16
C LEU A 94 -2.10 12.78 -4.90
N ARG A 95 -1.31 13.62 -4.24
CA ARG A 95 -0.72 14.81 -4.88
C ARG A 95 0.30 14.44 -5.94
N GLU A 96 1.12 13.43 -5.66
CA GLU A 96 2.15 12.98 -6.57
C GLU A 96 1.54 12.34 -7.82
N HIS A 97 0.50 11.52 -7.63
CA HIS A 97 -0.30 10.96 -8.71
C HIS A 97 -0.94 12.05 -9.57
N GLN A 98 -1.55 13.07 -8.95
CA GLN A 98 -2.12 14.21 -9.68
C GLN A 98 -1.05 15.00 -10.44
N ARG A 99 0.14 15.19 -9.86
CA ARG A 99 1.27 15.88 -10.50
C ARG A 99 1.74 15.16 -11.76
N LEU A 100 1.78 13.82 -11.72
CA LEU A 100 2.29 12.99 -12.81
C LEU A 100 1.26 12.70 -13.90
N THR A 101 -0.02 12.54 -13.54
CA THR A 101 -1.08 12.19 -14.49
C THR A 101 -1.93 13.37 -14.95
N GLY A 102 -1.91 14.50 -14.21
CA GLY A 102 -2.83 15.62 -14.40
C GLY A 102 -4.25 15.35 -13.92
N ASN A 103 -4.54 14.14 -13.43
CA ASN A 103 -5.88 13.70 -13.07
C ASN A 103 -6.06 13.56 -11.56
N ILE A 104 -7.25 13.93 -11.06
CA ILE A 104 -7.64 13.62 -9.69
C ILE A 104 -8.46 12.34 -9.74
N VAL A 105 -7.95 11.26 -9.15
CA VAL A 105 -8.75 10.05 -8.93
C VAL A 105 -9.84 10.42 -7.94
N ALA A 106 -11.09 10.51 -8.41
CA ALA A 106 -12.25 10.62 -7.54
C ALA A 106 -12.46 9.29 -6.80
N ALA A 107 -12.96 9.35 -5.57
CA ALA A 107 -13.59 8.18 -5.00
C ALA A 107 -14.84 7.86 -5.85
N PRO A 108 -15.09 6.58 -6.21
CA PRO A 108 -16.27 6.19 -6.97
C PRO A 108 -17.58 6.61 -6.28
#